data_AF-A0A814HVZ4-F1
#
_entry.id   AF-A0A814HVZ4-F1
#
_cell.length_a   1.000
_cell.length_b   1.000
_cell.length_c   1.000
_cell.angle_alpha   90.00
_cell.angle_beta   90.00
_cell.angle_gamma   90.00
#
_symmetry.space_group_name_H-M   'P 1'
#
loop_
_entity.id
_entity.type
_entity.pdbx_description
1 polymer ?
#
loop_
_entity_poly.entity_id
_entity_poly.type
_entity_poly.pdbx_seq_one_letter_code
_entity_poly.pdbx_strand_id
1 'polypeptide(L)'
;MIKWKLITILLIVIIIFTYLTSHLKQQLQYLTNNNQENNVPTLVFIHIQKTAGSAFERSIVRRLYFQSQPSCRCPVMLRNNRTKRPSIKLRCNCLRNNEPWLISRFSVGWICGVHADWTTYHRCLPLKMNSEYGFNKRKFLYATLLREPIARFISEYLHTLRGATWLSERLSCQKAQQLRNQSACWRHTNLTDFMLCPFNSAINRQTRMLSSSVNNCLSSSFTYSNLIDIETAKKNLQSMEFFGLTEYLHLSQRLFEQTRFCKLFQICSFQSYLEQDLTNNQTNDYLTTNVTTIDLNYLRQVNSDDIELYKFARTLFFQRTCQILKIAC
;
A
#
# COMPACT_ATOMS: atom_id res chain seq x y z
N MET A 1 -29.59 -0.84 68.06
CA MET A 1 -29.99 -1.58 66.83
C MET A 1 -29.55 -0.92 65.51
N ILE A 2 -29.51 0.42 65.39
CA ILE A 2 -29.19 1.12 64.12
C ILE A 2 -27.70 0.97 63.71
N LYS A 3 -26.76 1.02 64.67
CA LYS A 3 -25.31 0.87 64.38
C LYS A 3 -24.93 -0.46 63.75
N TRP A 4 -25.57 -1.56 64.17
CA TRP A 4 -25.28 -2.89 63.63
C TRP A 4 -25.75 -3.03 62.19
N LYS A 5 -26.95 -2.54 61.84
CA LYS A 5 -27.47 -2.54 60.46
C LYS A 5 -26.58 -1.74 59.50
N LEU A 6 -26.04 -0.59 59.94
CA LEU A 6 -25.13 0.22 59.12
C LEU A 6 -23.82 -0.52 58.83
N ILE A 7 -23.26 -1.21 59.83
CA ILE A 7 -22.04 -2.01 59.70
C ILE A 7 -22.28 -3.18 58.74
N THR A 8 -23.45 -3.84 58.81
CA THR A 8 -23.78 -4.95 57.90
C THR A 8 -23.91 -4.48 56.45
N ILE A 9 -24.55 -3.33 56.22
CA ILE A 9 -24.69 -2.74 54.87
C ILE A 9 -23.32 -2.36 54.31
N LEU A 10 -22.46 -1.75 55.12
CA LEU A 10 -21.10 -1.36 54.70
C LEU A 10 -20.27 -2.59 54.30
N LEU A 11 -20.34 -3.67 55.08
CA LEU A 11 -19.68 -4.94 54.78
C LEU A 11 -20.18 -5.54 53.46
N ILE A 12 -21.50 -5.54 53.22
CA ILE A 12 -22.08 -6.05 51.97
C ILE A 12 -21.59 -5.23 50.77
N VAL A 13 -21.56 -3.90 50.88
CA VAL A 13 -21.06 -3.03 49.80
C VAL A 13 -19.58 -3.28 49.51
N ILE A 14 -18.76 -3.47 50.55
CA ILE A 14 -17.33 -3.79 50.38
C ILE A 14 -17.15 -5.16 49.71
N ILE A 15 -17.95 -6.17 50.10
CA ILE A 15 -17.90 -7.51 49.50
C ILE A 15 -18.33 -7.45 48.03
N ILE A 16 -19.41 -6.73 47.72
CA ILE A 16 -19.87 -6.54 46.32
C ILE A 16 -18.81 -5.80 45.51
N PHE A 17 -18.23 -4.72 46.04
CA PHE A 17 -17.22 -3.94 45.33
C PHE A 17 -15.92 -4.73 45.11
N THR A 18 -15.46 -5.50 46.09
CA THR A 18 -14.27 -6.37 45.96
C THR A 18 -14.53 -7.52 44.99
N TYR A 19 -15.73 -8.11 45.01
CA TYR A 19 -16.13 -9.12 44.03
C TYR A 19 -16.20 -8.56 42.61
N LEU A 20 -16.87 -7.42 42.41
CA LEU A 20 -16.96 -6.77 41.09
C LEU A 20 -15.59 -6.36 40.56
N THR A 21 -14.72 -5.78 41.40
CA THR A 21 -13.37 -5.38 40.98
C THR A 21 -12.47 -6.58 40.67
N SER A 22 -12.60 -7.68 41.41
CA SER A 22 -11.94 -8.96 41.12
C SER A 22 -12.43 -9.53 39.79
N HIS A 23 -13.75 -9.56 39.56
CA HIS A 23 -14.34 -10.09 38.34
C HIS A 23 -13.99 -9.22 37.10
N LEU A 24 -14.00 -7.89 37.25
CA LEU A 24 -13.51 -6.95 36.24
C LEU A 24 -12.02 -7.16 35.95
N LYS A 25 -11.17 -7.33 36.98
CA LYS A 25 -9.74 -7.65 36.77
C LYS A 25 -9.58 -8.99 36.06
N GLN A 26 -10.36 -10.00 36.41
CA GLN A 26 -10.29 -11.32 35.78
C GLN A 26 -10.77 -11.28 34.31
N GLN A 27 -11.81 -10.50 34.00
CA GLN A 27 -12.23 -10.23 32.63
C GLN A 27 -11.19 -9.41 31.86
N LEU A 28 -10.59 -8.38 32.47
CA LEU A 28 -9.53 -7.59 31.88
C LEU A 28 -8.30 -8.48 31.61
N GLN A 29 -7.98 -9.36 32.54
CA GLN A 29 -6.83 -10.27 32.45
C GLN A 29 -7.07 -11.39 31.43
N TYR A 30 -8.31 -11.89 31.29
CA TYR A 30 -8.72 -12.78 30.21
C TYR A 30 -8.66 -12.08 28.84
N LEU A 31 -9.10 -10.81 28.76
CA LEU A 31 -8.98 -9.99 27.56
C LEU A 31 -7.52 -9.65 27.23
N THR A 32 -6.64 -9.44 28.22
CA THR A 32 -5.21 -9.18 27.96
C THR A 32 -4.44 -10.46 27.63
N ASN A 33 -4.73 -11.58 28.28
CA ASN A 33 -4.04 -12.85 28.05
C ASN A 33 -4.44 -13.49 26.71
N ASN A 34 -5.70 -13.38 26.28
CA ASN A 34 -6.10 -13.82 24.93
C ASN A 34 -5.58 -12.89 23.81
N ASN A 35 -5.16 -11.67 24.12
CA ASN A 35 -4.64 -10.72 23.14
C ASN A 35 -3.14 -10.90 22.84
N GLN A 36 -2.40 -11.68 23.62
CA GLN A 36 -0.96 -11.84 23.44
C GLN A 36 -0.56 -12.97 22.49
N GLU A 37 -1.42 -13.93 22.18
CA GLU A 37 -0.99 -15.15 21.47
C GLU A 37 -1.31 -15.23 19.97
N ASN A 38 -2.08 -14.33 19.36
CA ASN A 38 -2.50 -14.56 17.95
C ASN A 38 -2.69 -13.33 17.03
N ASN A 39 -2.23 -12.13 17.39
CA ASN A 39 -2.46 -10.95 16.53
C ASN A 39 -1.38 -10.82 15.44
N VAL A 40 -1.50 -11.67 14.41
CA VAL A 40 -0.70 -11.58 13.18
C VAL A 40 -0.97 -10.22 12.53
N PRO A 41 0.08 -9.43 12.25
CA PRO A 41 -0.11 -8.10 11.68
C PRO A 41 -0.82 -8.16 10.32
N THR A 42 -1.57 -7.12 10.00
CA THR A 42 -2.20 -6.96 8.69
C THR A 42 -1.21 -6.31 7.72
N LEU A 43 -0.92 -6.97 6.61
CA LEU A 43 -0.09 -6.42 5.54
C LEU A 43 -0.92 -5.45 4.69
N VAL A 44 -0.41 -4.25 4.44
CA VAL A 44 -1.05 -3.19 3.67
C VAL A 44 -0.21 -2.88 2.44
N PHE A 45 -0.78 -3.08 1.26
CA PHE A 45 -0.10 -2.82 0.00
C PHE A 45 -0.48 -1.45 -0.56
N ILE A 46 0.46 -0.50 -0.55
CA ILE A 46 0.30 0.82 -1.17
C ILE A 46 0.56 0.68 -2.67
N HIS A 47 -0.52 0.75 -3.45
CA HIS A 47 -0.42 0.60 -4.90
C HIS A 47 -0.11 1.93 -5.58
N ILE A 48 1.17 2.19 -5.86
CA ILE A 48 1.58 3.33 -6.69
C ILE A 48 1.29 3.02 -8.17
N GLN A 49 0.74 3.99 -8.90
CA GLN A 49 0.39 3.82 -10.29
C GLN A 49 1.63 3.46 -11.12
N LYS A 50 1.46 2.47 -12.00
CA LYS A 50 2.43 2.05 -13.03
C LYS A 50 3.73 1.42 -12.54
N THR A 51 3.75 0.92 -11.30
CA THR A 51 4.87 0.17 -10.71
C THR A 51 4.65 -1.35 -10.72
N ALA A 52 3.95 -1.87 -11.74
CA ALA A 52 3.54 -3.28 -11.83
C ALA A 52 2.73 -3.83 -10.63
N GLY A 53 2.22 -2.99 -9.73
CA GLY A 53 1.44 -3.38 -8.56
C GLY A 53 0.28 -4.33 -8.87
N SER A 54 -0.41 -4.13 -10.00
CA SER A 54 -1.50 -5.02 -10.41
C SER A 54 -1.07 -6.47 -10.68
N ALA A 55 0.16 -6.70 -11.17
CA ALA A 55 0.68 -8.04 -11.38
C ALA A 55 1.16 -8.64 -10.06
N PHE A 56 1.88 -7.85 -9.26
CA PHE A 56 2.43 -8.28 -7.98
C PHE A 56 1.35 -8.61 -6.94
N GLU A 57 0.37 -7.73 -6.72
CA GLU A 57 -0.73 -8.01 -5.79
C GLU A 57 -1.56 -9.23 -6.24
N ARG A 58 -1.75 -9.44 -7.56
CA ARG A 58 -2.40 -10.66 -8.07
C ARG A 58 -1.57 -11.89 -7.75
N SER A 59 -0.24 -11.79 -7.86
CA SER A 59 0.66 -12.87 -7.47
C SER A 59 0.50 -13.17 -5.98
N ILE A 60 0.45 -12.17 -5.10
CA ILE A 60 0.21 -12.37 -3.66
C ILE A 60 -1.08 -13.15 -3.45
N VAL A 61 -2.22 -12.65 -3.95
CA VAL A 61 -3.52 -13.26 -3.61
C VAL A 61 -3.77 -14.61 -4.30
N ARG A 62 -3.10 -14.92 -5.42
CA ARG A 62 -3.35 -16.16 -6.18
C ARG A 62 -2.24 -17.19 -6.14
N ARG A 63 -1.01 -16.79 -5.82
CA ARG A 63 0.17 -17.65 -5.93
C ARG A 63 0.94 -17.77 -4.64
N LEU A 64 0.70 -16.94 -3.63
CA LEU A 64 1.33 -17.09 -2.32
C LEU A 64 0.63 -18.19 -1.51
N TYR A 65 1.41 -19.10 -0.94
CA TYR A 65 0.96 -20.18 -0.08
C TYR A 65 1.54 -19.99 1.32
N PHE A 66 0.72 -20.34 2.32
CA PHE A 66 1.17 -20.54 3.69
C PHE A 66 1.14 -22.03 3.99
N GLN A 67 2.29 -22.63 4.30
CA GLN A 67 2.42 -24.10 4.36
C GLN A 67 1.92 -24.73 3.05
N SER A 68 1.05 -25.72 3.12
CA SER A 68 0.49 -26.41 1.95
C SER A 68 -0.83 -25.79 1.45
N GLN A 69 -1.23 -24.61 1.96
CA GLN A 69 -2.53 -24.00 1.66
C GLN A 69 -2.37 -22.64 0.97
N PRO A 70 -3.26 -22.30 0.01
CA PRO A 70 -3.28 -20.96 -0.58
C PRO A 70 -3.51 -19.89 0.49
N SER A 71 -2.75 -18.81 0.44
CA SER A 71 -2.86 -17.69 1.40
C SER A 71 -4.21 -16.94 1.30
N CYS A 72 -4.86 -16.99 0.13
CA CYS A 72 -6.20 -16.48 -0.09
C CYS A 72 -7.05 -17.44 -0.91
N ARG A 73 -8.38 -17.36 -0.73
CA ARG A 73 -9.37 -18.06 -1.56
C ARG A 73 -9.88 -17.12 -2.64
N CYS A 74 -9.49 -17.36 -3.88
CA CYS A 74 -9.90 -16.55 -5.02
C CYS A 74 -10.99 -17.24 -5.85
N PRO A 75 -12.02 -16.51 -6.31
CA PRO A 75 -12.96 -17.04 -7.31
C PRO A 75 -12.23 -17.41 -8.60
N VAL A 76 -12.71 -18.48 -9.24
CA VAL A 76 -12.24 -18.94 -10.56
C VAL A 76 -12.47 -17.83 -11.57
N MET A 77 -11.45 -17.51 -12.37
CA MET A 77 -11.60 -16.55 -13.46
C MET A 77 -12.39 -17.18 -14.60
N LEU A 78 -13.72 -17.05 -14.59
CA LEU A 78 -14.54 -17.43 -15.74
C LEU A 78 -14.29 -16.43 -16.87
N ARG A 79 -13.61 -16.90 -17.92
CA ARG A 79 -13.40 -16.17 -19.15
C ARG A 79 -14.66 -16.35 -20.00
N ASN A 80 -15.56 -15.37 -19.94
CA ASN A 80 -16.83 -15.47 -20.66
C ASN A 80 -16.59 -15.18 -22.15
N ASN A 81 -16.39 -16.22 -22.96
CA ASN A 81 -16.04 -16.10 -24.40
C ASN A 81 -17.11 -15.35 -25.24
N ARG A 82 -18.34 -15.21 -24.75
CA ARG A 82 -19.46 -14.58 -25.46
C ARG A 82 -19.59 -13.07 -25.24
N THR A 83 -18.97 -12.52 -24.20
CA THR A 83 -18.99 -11.08 -23.95
C THR A 83 -17.55 -10.60 -23.86
N LYS A 84 -17.13 -9.69 -24.74
CA LYS A 84 -15.88 -8.91 -24.61
C LYS A 84 -15.85 -8.01 -23.35
N ARG A 85 -16.73 -8.24 -22.37
CA ARG A 85 -16.71 -7.59 -21.06
C ARG A 85 -15.60 -8.21 -20.24
N PRO A 86 -14.70 -7.40 -19.65
CA PRO A 86 -13.67 -7.93 -18.77
C PRO A 86 -14.35 -8.71 -17.65
N SER A 87 -13.83 -9.89 -17.33
CA SER A 87 -14.20 -10.65 -16.14
C SER A 87 -14.31 -9.67 -14.97
N ILE A 88 -15.48 -9.64 -14.31
CA ILE A 88 -15.67 -8.85 -13.08
C ILE A 88 -14.46 -9.19 -12.21
N LYS A 89 -13.66 -8.17 -11.85
CA LYS A 89 -12.43 -8.34 -11.06
C LYS A 89 -12.85 -8.77 -9.66
N LEU A 90 -13.18 -10.04 -9.51
CA LEU A 90 -13.63 -10.64 -8.26
C LEU A 90 -12.48 -10.59 -7.27
N ARG A 91 -12.79 -9.98 -6.12
CA ARG A 91 -11.88 -9.90 -4.98
C ARG A 91 -11.64 -11.31 -4.43
N CYS A 92 -10.43 -11.54 -3.93
CA CYS A 92 -10.08 -12.76 -3.22
C CYS A 92 -10.36 -12.59 -1.73
N ASN A 93 -10.81 -13.67 -1.11
CA ASN A 93 -10.99 -13.75 0.32
C ASN A 93 -9.64 -14.08 0.99
N CYS A 94 -9.04 -13.07 1.62
CA CYS A 94 -7.74 -13.15 2.30
C CYS A 94 -7.91 -12.94 3.81
N LEU A 95 -8.76 -13.77 4.44
CA LEU A 95 -9.07 -13.66 5.87
C LEU A 95 -8.24 -14.62 6.72
N ARG A 96 -7.92 -14.20 7.94
CA ARG A 96 -7.42 -15.02 9.04
C ARG A 96 -8.16 -14.59 10.30
N ASN A 97 -8.72 -15.53 11.06
CA ASN A 97 -9.57 -15.24 12.22
C ASN A 97 -10.70 -14.23 11.90
N ASN A 98 -11.36 -14.41 10.75
CA ASN A 98 -12.42 -13.55 10.22
C ASN A 98 -12.03 -12.08 9.94
N GLU A 99 -10.74 -11.75 9.97
CA GLU A 99 -10.22 -10.43 9.58
C GLU A 99 -9.26 -10.49 8.39
N PRO A 100 -9.17 -9.45 7.54
CA PRO A 100 -8.25 -9.47 6.42
C PRO A 100 -6.80 -9.38 6.91
N TRP A 101 -6.00 -10.39 6.56
CA TRP A 101 -4.55 -10.35 6.78
C TRP A 101 -3.84 -9.49 5.73
N LEU A 102 -4.49 -9.24 4.58
CA LEU A 102 -4.00 -8.41 3.49
C LEU A 102 -4.99 -7.30 3.14
N ILE A 103 -4.54 -6.05 3.15
CA ILE A 103 -5.22 -4.89 2.60
C ILE A 103 -4.56 -4.56 1.26
N SER A 104 -5.26 -4.90 0.18
CA SER A 104 -4.81 -4.71 -1.20
C SER A 104 -6.01 -4.45 -2.10
N ARG A 105 -5.76 -4.01 -3.34
CA ARG A 105 -6.82 -3.84 -4.34
C ARG A 105 -7.60 -5.14 -4.59
N PHE A 106 -6.93 -6.29 -4.56
CA PHE A 106 -7.53 -7.58 -4.89
C PHE A 106 -8.04 -8.36 -3.68
N SER A 107 -7.86 -7.86 -2.46
CA SER A 107 -8.48 -8.42 -1.25
C SER A 107 -9.70 -7.59 -0.82
N VAL A 108 -9.48 -6.44 -0.18
CA VAL A 108 -10.57 -5.58 0.33
C VAL A 108 -10.99 -4.49 -0.66
N GLY A 109 -10.28 -4.35 -1.77
CA GLY A 109 -10.52 -3.27 -2.72
C GLY A 109 -9.89 -1.97 -2.27
N TRP A 110 -10.45 -0.86 -2.73
CA TRP A 110 -9.98 0.49 -2.41
C TRP A 110 -10.63 1.02 -1.13
N ILE A 111 -10.46 0.29 -0.02
CA ILE A 111 -11.13 0.59 1.28
C ILE A 111 -10.86 2.02 1.77
N CYS A 112 -9.69 2.58 1.42
CA CYS A 112 -9.29 3.94 1.75
C CYS A 112 -9.25 4.90 0.55
N GLY A 113 -9.88 4.54 -0.55
CA GLY A 113 -9.84 5.30 -1.81
C GLY A 113 -8.89 4.71 -2.84
N VAL A 114 -9.14 5.02 -4.11
CA VAL A 114 -8.36 4.49 -5.23
C VAL A 114 -6.94 5.06 -5.17
N HIS A 115 -5.93 4.20 -5.20
CA HIS A 115 -4.52 4.59 -5.11
C HIS A 115 -4.22 5.53 -3.92
N ALA A 116 -4.80 5.25 -2.75
CA ALA A 116 -4.53 6.01 -1.54
C ALA A 116 -3.03 6.05 -1.21
N ASP A 117 -2.54 7.23 -0.84
CA ASP A 117 -1.15 7.45 -0.44
C ASP A 117 -0.85 6.94 0.99
N TRP A 118 0.42 6.98 1.39
CA TRP A 118 0.90 6.56 2.71
C TRP A 118 0.05 7.13 3.84
N THR A 119 -0.18 8.42 3.81
CA THR A 119 -0.88 9.16 4.86
C THR A 119 -2.36 8.90 4.88
N THR A 120 -2.98 8.77 3.70
CA THR A 120 -4.39 8.39 3.57
C THR A 120 -4.62 7.03 4.20
N TYR A 121 -3.77 6.03 3.92
CA TYR A 121 -3.87 4.72 4.57
C TYR A 121 -3.69 4.80 6.09
N HIS A 122 -2.67 5.51 6.59
CA HIS A 122 -2.41 5.63 8.03
C HIS A 122 -3.58 6.25 8.80
N ARG A 123 -4.31 7.17 8.19
CA ARG A 123 -5.49 7.81 8.81
C ARG A 123 -6.76 7.01 8.67
N CYS A 124 -6.96 6.41 7.51
CA CYS A 124 -8.22 5.74 7.18
C CYS A 124 -8.30 4.33 7.75
N LEU A 125 -7.22 3.54 7.70
CA LEU A 125 -7.28 2.11 8.01
C LEU A 125 -7.69 1.80 9.43
N PRO A 126 -7.15 2.45 10.50
CA PRO A 126 -7.58 2.14 11.85
C PRO A 126 -9.09 2.34 12.03
N LEU A 127 -9.64 3.41 11.47
CA LEU A 127 -11.07 3.74 11.54
C LEU A 127 -11.91 2.73 10.75
N LYS A 128 -11.53 2.44 9.50
CA LYS A 128 -12.27 1.50 8.65
C LYS A 128 -12.21 0.08 9.18
N MET A 129 -11.06 -0.38 9.63
CA MET A 129 -10.91 -1.71 10.20
C MET A 129 -11.70 -1.88 11.50
N ASN A 130 -11.70 -0.86 12.37
CA ASN A 130 -12.52 -0.90 13.59
C ASN A 130 -14.02 -0.88 13.30
N SER A 131 -14.44 -0.12 12.29
CA SER A 131 -15.85 -0.04 11.88
C SER A 131 -16.38 -1.36 11.31
N GLU A 132 -15.56 -2.08 10.53
CA GLU A 132 -15.99 -3.29 9.82
C GLU A 132 -15.76 -4.57 10.64
N TYR A 133 -14.71 -4.59 11.47
CA TYR A 133 -14.24 -5.80 12.17
C TYR A 133 -14.16 -5.63 13.70
N GLY A 134 -14.76 -4.57 14.24
CA GLY A 134 -14.77 -4.28 15.68
C GLY A 134 -13.46 -3.67 16.19
N PHE A 135 -13.52 -3.10 17.40
CA PHE A 135 -12.39 -2.43 18.03
C PHE A 135 -11.32 -3.43 18.45
N ASN A 136 -10.14 -3.33 17.83
CA ASN A 136 -8.97 -4.14 18.18
C ASN A 136 -7.68 -3.33 17.92
N LYS A 137 -6.64 -3.59 18.72
CA LYS A 137 -5.30 -3.04 18.49
C LYS A 137 -4.64 -3.79 17.34
N ARG A 138 -4.79 -3.27 16.12
CA ARG A 138 -4.20 -3.86 14.90
C ARG A 138 -2.82 -3.27 14.62
N LYS A 139 -1.87 -4.15 14.26
CA LYS A 139 -0.57 -3.74 13.74
C LYS A 139 -0.60 -3.82 12.21
N PHE A 140 -0.38 -2.69 11.55
CA PHE A 140 -0.26 -2.63 10.09
C PHE A 140 1.20 -2.67 9.67
N LEU A 141 1.52 -3.55 8.72
CA LEU A 141 2.83 -3.62 8.07
C LEU A 141 2.66 -3.15 6.64
N TYR A 142 3.45 -2.17 6.19
CA TYR A 142 3.29 -1.59 4.88
C TYR A 142 4.21 -2.22 3.85
N ALA A 143 3.71 -2.35 2.62
CA ALA A 143 4.43 -2.83 1.46
C ALA A 143 4.13 -1.97 0.23
N THR A 144 5.07 -1.89 -0.71
CA THR A 144 4.88 -1.20 -1.99
C THR A 144 5.74 -1.79 -3.12
N LEU A 145 5.50 -1.35 -4.35
CA LEU A 145 6.43 -1.50 -5.47
C LEU A 145 6.83 -0.13 -6.03
N LEU A 146 8.11 0.00 -6.36
CA LEU A 146 8.67 1.12 -7.10
C LEU A 146 9.10 0.70 -8.50
N ARG A 147 9.37 1.71 -9.34
CA ARG A 147 9.84 1.56 -10.71
C ARG A 147 10.77 2.72 -11.06
N GLU A 148 11.68 2.47 -12.00
CA GLU A 148 12.51 3.52 -12.61
C GLU A 148 11.60 4.70 -13.03
N PRO A 149 11.87 5.93 -12.52
CA PRO A 149 10.93 7.05 -12.63
C PRO A 149 10.53 7.44 -14.05
N ILE A 150 11.47 7.42 -14.99
CA ILE A 150 11.20 7.85 -16.36
C ILE A 150 10.32 6.80 -17.05
N ALA A 151 10.66 5.53 -16.93
CA ALA A 151 9.84 4.42 -17.42
C ALA A 151 8.45 4.39 -16.77
N ARG A 152 8.36 4.69 -15.47
CA ARG A 152 7.08 4.81 -14.75
C ARG A 152 6.23 5.95 -15.31
N PHE A 153 6.83 7.12 -15.51
CA PHE A 153 6.15 8.30 -16.07
C PHE A 153 5.64 8.05 -17.49
N ILE A 154 6.49 7.51 -18.38
CA ILE A 154 6.08 7.16 -19.75
C ILE A 154 5.00 6.07 -19.73
N SER A 155 5.10 5.07 -18.86
CA SER A 155 4.04 4.06 -18.72
C SER A 155 2.72 4.65 -18.23
N GLU A 156 2.76 5.75 -17.48
CA GLU A 156 1.59 6.51 -17.05
C GLU A 156 0.97 7.27 -18.20
N TYR A 157 1.77 8.05 -18.93
CA TYR A 157 1.36 8.73 -20.15
C TYR A 157 0.72 7.75 -21.16
N LEU A 158 1.38 6.64 -21.49
CA LEU A 158 0.81 5.62 -22.38
C LEU A 158 -0.47 4.96 -21.83
N HIS A 159 -0.77 5.12 -20.54
CA HIS A 159 -2.05 4.69 -19.97
C HIS A 159 -3.15 5.74 -20.16
N THR A 160 -2.83 7.05 -20.11
CA THR A 160 -3.81 8.11 -20.39
C THR A 160 -4.31 8.04 -21.82
N LEU A 161 -3.42 7.74 -22.77
CA LEU A 161 -3.78 7.53 -24.18
C LEU A 161 -4.81 6.39 -24.36
N ARG A 162 -4.92 5.48 -23.39
CA ARG A 162 -5.90 4.39 -23.35
C ARG A 162 -7.11 4.68 -22.45
N GLY A 163 -7.29 5.94 -22.04
CA GLY A 163 -8.45 6.41 -21.28
C GLY A 163 -8.28 6.38 -19.76
N ALA A 164 -7.08 6.16 -19.21
CA ALA A 164 -6.86 6.31 -17.77
C ALA A 164 -6.89 7.79 -17.36
N THR A 165 -7.75 8.15 -16.40
CA THR A 165 -7.90 9.55 -15.95
C THR A 165 -7.41 9.81 -14.53
N TRP A 166 -7.34 8.76 -13.71
CA TRP A 166 -7.13 8.82 -12.24
C TRP A 166 -8.05 9.79 -11.50
N LEU A 167 -9.20 10.17 -12.08
CA LEU A 167 -10.17 11.07 -11.43
C LEU A 167 -10.66 10.57 -10.06
N SER A 168 -10.71 9.24 -9.89
CA SER A 168 -11.11 8.58 -8.65
C SER A 168 -9.99 8.41 -7.63
N GLU A 169 -8.74 8.80 -7.95
CA GLU A 169 -7.63 8.79 -7.01
C GLU A 169 -7.97 9.65 -5.78
N ARG A 170 -7.68 9.14 -4.58
CA ARG A 170 -7.88 9.89 -3.35
C ARG A 170 -6.56 10.45 -2.86
N LEU A 171 -6.38 11.76 -3.01
CA LEU A 171 -5.26 12.47 -2.41
C LEU A 171 -5.55 12.85 -0.95
N SER A 172 -4.53 12.79 -0.10
CA SER A 172 -4.59 13.30 1.28
C SER A 172 -4.91 14.80 1.36
N CYS A 173 -4.64 15.53 0.28
CA CYS A 173 -4.82 16.97 0.15
C CYS A 173 -6.01 17.34 -0.75
N GLN A 174 -7.06 17.96 -0.20
CA GLN A 174 -8.24 18.35 -0.98
C GLN A 174 -7.94 19.41 -2.04
N LYS A 175 -7.10 20.40 -1.74
CA LYS A 175 -6.70 21.44 -2.71
C LYS A 175 -5.97 20.84 -3.91
N ALA A 176 -5.06 19.89 -3.66
CA ALA A 176 -4.38 19.15 -4.74
C ALA A 176 -5.37 18.35 -5.58
N GLN A 177 -6.37 17.70 -4.94
CA GLN A 177 -7.42 16.97 -5.65
C GLN A 177 -8.19 17.88 -6.62
N GLN A 178 -8.56 19.08 -6.17
CA GLN A 178 -9.27 20.07 -6.99
C GLN A 178 -8.42 20.53 -8.17
N LEU A 179 -7.17 20.93 -7.93
CA LEU A 179 -6.26 21.42 -8.97
C LEU A 179 -5.97 20.36 -10.04
N ARG A 180 -5.76 19.10 -9.64
CA ARG A 180 -5.63 17.96 -10.57
C ARG A 180 -6.84 17.78 -11.47
N ASN A 181 -8.03 17.87 -10.88
CA ASN A 181 -9.28 17.67 -11.62
C ASN A 181 -9.50 18.80 -12.63
N GLN A 182 -9.11 20.02 -12.29
CA GLN A 182 -9.20 21.18 -13.17
C GLN A 182 -8.19 21.10 -14.33
N SER A 183 -6.94 20.67 -14.08
CA SER A 183 -5.90 20.68 -15.12
C SER A 183 -6.12 19.63 -16.21
N ALA A 184 -6.85 18.55 -15.92
CA ALA A 184 -7.24 17.54 -16.89
C ALA A 184 -6.10 16.95 -17.74
N CYS A 185 -4.89 16.82 -17.17
CA CYS A 185 -3.69 16.40 -17.89
C CYS A 185 -3.83 15.08 -18.65
N TRP A 186 -4.73 14.20 -18.23
CA TRP A 186 -5.02 12.94 -18.90
C TRP A 186 -5.68 13.08 -20.28
N ARG A 187 -6.14 14.28 -20.66
CA ARG A 187 -6.74 14.55 -21.98
C ARG A 187 -5.70 14.84 -23.06
N HIS A 188 -4.46 15.13 -22.70
CA HIS A 188 -3.42 15.44 -23.67
C HIS A 188 -3.00 14.20 -24.47
N THR A 189 -2.84 14.39 -25.78
CA THR A 189 -2.60 13.31 -26.76
C THR A 189 -1.14 13.14 -27.14
N ASN A 190 -0.28 14.11 -26.82
CA ASN A 190 1.17 14.04 -27.04
C ASN A 190 1.93 14.15 -25.71
N LEU A 191 3.20 13.71 -25.71
CA LEU A 191 4.03 13.66 -24.51
C LEU A 191 4.35 15.06 -23.97
N THR A 192 4.65 16.01 -24.85
CA THR A 192 5.04 17.37 -24.48
C THR A 192 3.94 18.08 -23.68
N ASP A 193 2.70 18.05 -24.16
CA ASP A 193 1.56 18.63 -23.46
C ASP A 193 1.31 17.92 -22.12
N PHE A 194 1.48 16.59 -22.09
CA PHE A 194 1.38 15.85 -20.84
C PHE A 194 2.45 16.27 -19.83
N MET A 195 3.69 16.46 -20.27
CA MET A 195 4.83 16.90 -19.46
C MET A 195 4.68 18.34 -18.93
N LEU A 196 4.16 19.23 -19.77
CA LEU A 196 3.99 20.66 -19.46
C LEU A 196 2.67 20.96 -18.74
N CYS A 197 1.75 19.99 -18.65
CA CYS A 197 0.46 20.20 -18.02
C CYS A 197 0.63 20.65 -16.55
N PRO A 198 0.01 21.79 -16.17
CA PRO A 198 -0.02 22.23 -14.79
C PRO A 198 -0.60 21.14 -13.89
N PHE A 199 -0.03 20.97 -12.70
CA PHE A 199 -0.60 20.05 -11.71
C PHE A 199 -0.62 18.57 -12.16
N ASN A 200 0.27 18.16 -13.08
CA ASN A 200 0.38 16.77 -13.50
C ASN A 200 0.82 15.86 -12.34
N SER A 201 -0.12 15.09 -11.81
CA SER A 201 0.12 14.14 -10.71
C SER A 201 1.05 12.96 -11.06
N ALA A 202 1.42 12.78 -12.33
CA ALA A 202 2.46 11.85 -12.73
C ALA A 202 3.85 12.32 -12.29
N ILE A 203 4.08 13.64 -12.14
CA ILE A 203 5.36 14.19 -11.71
C ILE A 203 5.62 13.83 -10.24
N ASN A 204 6.82 13.32 -9.93
CA ASN A 204 7.27 12.91 -8.59
C ASN A 204 6.22 12.08 -7.83
N ARG A 205 5.52 11.19 -8.55
CA ARG A 205 4.39 10.44 -8.00
C ARG A 205 4.84 9.53 -6.87
N GLN A 206 5.95 8.82 -7.00
CA GLN A 206 6.40 7.86 -5.99
C GLN A 206 6.74 8.59 -4.69
N THR A 207 7.51 9.67 -4.77
CA THR A 207 7.91 10.47 -3.61
C THR A 207 6.69 11.15 -2.97
N ARG A 208 5.77 11.71 -3.76
CA ARG A 208 4.52 12.29 -3.22
C ARG A 208 3.68 11.26 -2.48
N MET A 209 3.48 10.07 -3.06
CA MET A 209 2.65 9.03 -2.46
C MET A 209 3.27 8.40 -1.21
N LEU A 210 4.59 8.48 -1.05
CA LEU A 210 5.31 7.93 0.09
C LEU A 210 5.63 8.94 1.20
N SER A 211 5.68 10.23 0.91
CA SER A 211 5.98 11.27 1.91
C SER A 211 4.77 11.71 2.75
N SER A 212 3.56 11.63 2.19
CA SER A 212 2.58 12.73 2.22
C SER A 212 2.34 13.43 3.59
N SER A 213 3.00 14.55 3.88
CA SER A 213 2.68 15.40 5.05
C SER A 213 1.42 16.24 4.80
N VAL A 214 0.55 16.38 5.81
CA VAL A 214 -0.75 17.06 5.68
C VAL A 214 -0.69 18.53 6.02
N ASN A 215 0.34 18.93 6.75
CA ASN A 215 0.46 20.28 7.28
C ASN A 215 0.65 21.32 6.16
N ASN A 216 1.06 20.90 4.97
CA ASN A 216 1.36 21.78 3.84
C ASN A 216 0.16 22.04 2.91
N CYS A 217 -1.01 21.47 3.19
CA CYS A 217 -2.21 21.60 2.35
C CYS A 217 -2.95 22.95 2.48
N LEU A 218 -2.61 23.74 3.49
CA LEU A 218 -3.36 24.94 3.88
C LEU A 218 -2.82 26.24 3.28
N SER A 219 -1.72 26.19 2.52
CA SER A 219 -1.10 27.39 1.94
C SER A 219 -1.93 27.99 0.80
N SER A 220 -2.06 29.32 0.78
CA SER A 220 -2.66 30.08 -0.33
C SER A 220 -1.87 29.90 -1.62
N SER A 221 -0.53 29.89 -1.55
CA SER A 221 0.42 29.63 -2.66
C SER A 221 0.80 28.15 -2.80
N PHE A 222 -0.19 27.26 -2.87
CA PHE A 222 0.04 25.81 -2.94
C PHE A 222 0.57 25.36 -4.30
N THR A 223 1.65 24.59 -4.30
CA THR A 223 2.16 23.83 -5.45
C THR A 223 2.23 22.33 -5.11
N TYR A 224 2.26 21.44 -6.11
CA TYR A 224 2.44 20.00 -5.85
C TYR A 224 3.73 19.68 -5.10
N SER A 225 4.76 20.49 -5.32
CA SER A 225 6.05 20.41 -4.63
C SER A 225 5.89 20.52 -3.12
N ASN A 226 4.90 21.26 -2.61
CA ASN A 226 4.64 21.36 -1.17
C ASN A 226 4.18 20.04 -0.53
N LEU A 227 3.68 19.08 -1.33
CA LEU A 227 3.30 17.75 -0.86
C LEU A 227 4.45 16.75 -0.89
N ILE A 228 5.60 17.16 -1.43
CA ILE A 228 6.74 16.28 -1.64
C ILE A 228 7.80 16.60 -0.59
N ASP A 229 8.10 15.61 0.23
CA ASP A 229 9.23 15.63 1.15
C ASP A 229 10.03 14.34 0.92
N ILE A 230 11.16 14.50 0.25
CA ILE A 230 12.03 13.38 -0.15
C ILE A 230 12.57 12.63 1.07
N GLU A 231 12.91 13.33 2.16
CA GLU A 231 13.46 12.69 3.36
C GLU A 231 12.38 11.89 4.09
N THR A 232 11.16 12.44 4.19
CA THR A 232 10.03 11.69 4.74
C THR A 232 9.68 10.49 3.86
N ALA A 233 9.73 10.60 2.52
CA ALA A 233 9.51 9.47 1.63
C ALA A 233 10.55 8.35 1.82
N LYS A 234 11.85 8.70 1.90
CA LYS A 234 12.94 7.73 2.16
C LYS A 234 12.74 7.03 3.50
N LYS A 235 12.45 7.79 4.56
CA LYS A 235 12.20 7.26 5.91
C LYS A 235 11.00 6.31 5.93
N ASN A 236 9.89 6.70 5.31
CA ASN A 236 8.68 5.88 5.24
C ASN A 236 8.95 4.60 4.46
N LEU A 237 9.59 4.68 3.29
CA LEU A 237 10.00 3.51 2.49
C LEU A 237 10.92 2.57 3.27
N GLN A 238 11.92 3.11 3.97
CA GLN A 238 12.83 2.32 4.79
C GLN A 238 12.09 1.64 5.95
N SER A 239 11.06 2.27 6.52
CA SER A 239 10.27 1.70 7.61
C SER A 239 9.32 0.57 7.18
N MET A 240 9.02 0.46 5.88
CA MET A 240 8.13 -0.57 5.35
C MET A 240 8.67 -1.97 5.60
N GLU A 241 7.75 -2.90 5.84
CA GLU A 241 8.05 -4.33 5.95
C GLU A 241 8.70 -4.86 4.67
N PHE A 242 8.23 -4.36 3.54
CA PHE A 242 8.71 -4.78 2.23
C PHE A 242 8.57 -3.64 1.21
N PHE A 243 9.52 -3.56 0.29
CA PHE A 243 9.25 -2.97 -1.00
C PHE A 243 10.02 -3.74 -2.06
N GLY A 244 9.48 -3.75 -3.28
CA GLY A 244 10.14 -4.33 -4.43
C GLY A 244 10.34 -3.32 -5.55
N LEU A 245 11.07 -3.75 -6.57
CA LEU A 245 11.38 -2.96 -7.76
C LEU A 245 10.83 -3.69 -8.99
N THR A 246 10.15 -2.94 -9.87
CA THR A 246 9.53 -3.47 -11.09
C THR A 246 10.55 -4.10 -12.02
N GLU A 247 11.76 -3.57 -12.02
CA GLU A 247 12.91 -4.03 -12.82
C GLU A 247 13.42 -5.39 -12.32
N TYR A 248 13.03 -5.81 -11.11
CA TYR A 248 13.52 -7.02 -10.44
C TYR A 248 12.35 -7.79 -9.80
N LEU A 249 11.24 -8.00 -10.52
CA LEU A 249 10.02 -8.62 -9.95
C LEU A 249 10.25 -10.02 -9.38
N HIS A 250 10.99 -10.87 -10.08
CA HIS A 250 11.34 -12.21 -9.60
C HIS A 250 12.09 -12.14 -8.25
N LEU A 251 13.14 -11.31 -8.20
CA LEU A 251 13.92 -11.08 -6.99
C LEU A 251 13.09 -10.42 -5.87
N SER A 252 12.18 -9.52 -6.23
CA SER A 252 11.25 -8.88 -5.31
C SER A 252 10.32 -9.90 -4.64
N GLN A 253 9.85 -10.91 -5.37
CA GLN A 253 9.07 -12.00 -4.77
C GLN A 253 9.92 -12.87 -3.84
N ARG A 254 11.15 -13.24 -4.24
CA ARG A 254 12.06 -13.97 -3.35
C ARG A 254 12.37 -13.20 -2.06
N LEU A 255 12.55 -11.88 -2.17
CA LEU A 255 12.73 -11.02 -1.00
C LEU A 255 11.47 -10.97 -0.13
N PHE A 256 10.27 -10.91 -0.75
CA PHE A 256 8.99 -10.91 -0.05
C PHE A 256 8.80 -12.16 0.81
N GLU A 257 9.13 -13.34 0.29
CA GLU A 257 9.06 -14.63 1.00
C GLU A 257 9.92 -14.66 2.28
N GLN A 258 10.95 -13.82 2.34
CA GLN A 258 11.90 -13.77 3.45
C GLN A 258 11.63 -12.61 4.43
N THR A 259 10.55 -11.86 4.22
CA THR A 259 10.09 -10.80 5.14
C THR A 259 9.76 -11.36 6.52
N ARG A 260 9.78 -10.52 7.55
CA ARG A 260 9.37 -10.91 8.90
C ARG A 260 7.89 -11.31 8.91
N PHE A 261 7.06 -10.62 8.12
CA PHE A 261 5.67 -11.00 7.92
C PHE A 261 5.55 -12.45 7.43
N CYS A 262 6.25 -12.82 6.35
CA CYS A 262 6.22 -14.19 5.84
C CYS A 262 6.76 -15.21 6.86
N LYS A 263 7.80 -14.86 7.63
CA LYS A 263 8.37 -15.73 8.67
C LYS A 263 7.43 -16.04 9.84
N LEU A 264 6.33 -15.29 10.01
CA LEU A 264 5.26 -15.65 10.95
C LEU A 264 4.47 -16.89 10.50
N PHE A 265 4.62 -17.27 9.23
CA PHE A 265 4.05 -18.48 8.65
C PHE A 265 5.21 -19.47 8.46
N GLN A 266 5.09 -20.69 9.00
CA GLN A 266 6.16 -21.69 8.96
C GLN A 266 6.77 -21.86 7.57
N ILE A 267 5.93 -21.80 6.52
CA ILE A 267 6.32 -21.72 5.12
C ILE A 267 5.51 -20.58 4.49
N CYS A 268 6.17 -19.70 3.75
CA CYS A 268 5.58 -18.61 2.98
C CYS A 268 6.27 -18.54 1.62
N SER A 269 5.62 -19.02 0.55
CA SER A 269 6.25 -19.09 -0.78
C SER A 269 5.26 -18.90 -1.91
N PHE A 270 5.74 -18.34 -3.01
CA PHE A 270 5.01 -18.28 -4.26
C PHE A 270 5.11 -19.62 -5.00
N GLN A 271 3.98 -20.16 -5.40
CA GLN A 271 3.92 -21.36 -6.25
C GLN A 271 4.61 -21.14 -7.60
N SER A 272 4.54 -19.91 -8.13
CA SER A 272 5.27 -19.50 -9.33
C SER A 272 5.60 -18.02 -9.28
N TYR A 273 6.77 -17.67 -9.80
CA TYR A 273 7.22 -16.30 -9.88
C TYR A 273 6.64 -15.58 -11.11
N LEU A 274 6.64 -14.26 -11.04
CA LEU A 274 6.36 -13.36 -12.15
C LEU A 274 7.59 -13.31 -13.03
N GLU A 275 7.37 -13.46 -14.33
CA GLU A 275 8.41 -13.25 -15.34
C GLU A 275 8.80 -11.77 -15.39
N GLN A 276 10.09 -11.54 -15.63
CA GLN A 276 10.66 -10.19 -15.66
C GLN A 276 10.18 -9.39 -16.87
N ASP A 277 9.80 -10.06 -17.97
CA ASP A 277 9.29 -9.48 -19.22
C ASP A 277 7.94 -8.73 -19.09
N LEU A 278 7.39 -8.68 -17.86
CA LEU A 278 6.32 -7.75 -17.50
C LEU A 278 6.79 -6.29 -17.45
N THR A 279 8.09 -6.01 -17.58
CA THR A 279 8.62 -4.67 -17.89
C THR A 279 8.19 -4.29 -19.31
N ASN A 280 7.05 -3.61 -19.36
CA ASN A 280 6.31 -3.24 -20.58
C ASN A 280 7.19 -2.90 -21.79
N ASN A 281 7.33 -3.83 -22.75
CA ASN A 281 8.02 -3.61 -24.04
C ASN A 281 7.56 -2.31 -24.71
N GLN A 282 6.27 -1.97 -24.62
CA GLN A 282 5.72 -0.72 -25.15
C GLN A 282 6.32 0.53 -24.52
N THR A 283 6.66 0.50 -23.23
CA THR A 283 7.31 1.64 -22.56
C THR A 283 8.74 1.79 -23.04
N ASN A 284 9.49 0.69 -23.15
CA ASN A 284 10.88 0.74 -23.62
C ASN A 284 10.93 1.15 -25.09
N ASP A 285 10.07 0.58 -25.93
CA ASP A 285 9.92 0.93 -27.34
C ASP A 285 9.63 2.43 -27.52
N TYR A 286 8.64 2.97 -26.79
CA TYR A 286 8.33 4.40 -26.84
C TYR A 286 9.49 5.27 -26.36
N LEU A 287 10.19 4.87 -25.29
CA LEU A 287 11.38 5.58 -24.82
C LEU A 287 12.48 5.63 -25.87
N THR A 288 12.68 4.56 -26.64
CA THR A 288 13.74 4.50 -27.66
C THR A 288 13.38 5.18 -28.97
N THR A 289 12.09 5.21 -29.33
CA THR A 289 11.64 5.66 -30.66
C THR A 289 11.04 7.06 -30.65
N ASN A 290 10.40 7.50 -29.56
CA ASN A 290 9.60 8.73 -29.52
C ASN A 290 10.12 9.80 -28.55
N VAL A 291 11.08 9.47 -27.67
CA VAL A 291 11.55 10.41 -26.64
C VAL A 291 12.92 10.96 -27.03
N THR A 292 12.99 12.28 -27.27
CA THR A 292 14.25 12.95 -27.62
C THR A 292 15.14 13.15 -26.39
N THR A 293 16.41 13.51 -26.60
CA THR A 293 17.32 13.88 -25.50
C THR A 293 16.80 15.09 -24.70
N ILE A 294 16.14 16.04 -25.36
CA ILE A 294 15.54 17.22 -24.71
C ILE A 294 14.40 16.77 -23.80
N ASP A 295 13.51 15.91 -24.29
CA ASP A 295 12.42 15.35 -23.49
C ASP A 295 12.95 14.55 -22.29
N LEU A 296 13.98 13.73 -22.49
CA LEU A 296 14.61 12.96 -21.41
C LEU A 296 15.20 13.87 -20.33
N ASN A 297 15.85 14.97 -20.71
CA ASN A 297 16.40 15.93 -19.76
C ASN A 297 15.29 16.62 -18.96
N TYR A 298 14.23 17.06 -19.64
CA TYR A 298 13.06 17.65 -18.96
C TYR A 298 12.39 16.65 -18.02
N LEU A 299 12.16 15.41 -18.46
CA LEU A 299 11.57 14.35 -17.64
C LEU A 299 12.39 14.07 -16.38
N ARG A 300 13.72 14.06 -16.50
CA ARG A 300 14.64 13.91 -15.36
C ARG A 300 14.57 15.09 -14.41
N GLN A 301 14.48 16.31 -14.94
CA GLN A 301 14.37 17.52 -14.13
C GLN A 301 13.07 17.53 -13.33
N VAL A 302 11.93 17.30 -13.97
CA VAL A 302 10.63 17.35 -13.27
C VAL A 302 10.42 16.17 -12.33
N ASN A 303 11.03 15.00 -12.61
CA ASN A 303 10.97 13.83 -11.74
C ASN A 303 12.22 13.66 -10.84
N SER A 304 12.91 14.75 -10.49
CA SER A 304 14.16 14.72 -9.72
C SER A 304 14.03 13.97 -8.39
N ASP A 305 12.95 14.19 -7.65
CA ASP A 305 12.73 13.58 -6.33
C ASP A 305 12.42 12.09 -6.46
N ASP A 306 11.67 11.68 -7.49
CA ASP A 306 11.45 10.26 -7.78
C ASP A 306 12.77 9.57 -8.18
N ILE A 307 13.66 10.26 -8.92
CA ILE A 307 15.00 9.75 -9.28
C ILE A 307 15.87 9.57 -8.05
N GLU A 308 15.88 10.56 -7.16
CA GLU A 308 16.61 10.47 -5.92
C GLU A 308 16.08 9.33 -5.02
N LEU A 309 14.75 9.26 -4.86
CA LEU A 309 14.10 8.19 -4.10
C LEU A 309 14.40 6.82 -4.70
N TYR A 310 14.33 6.67 -6.02
CA TYR A 310 14.59 5.39 -6.68
C TYR A 310 16.07 4.97 -6.56
N LYS A 311 17.02 5.90 -6.63
CA LYS A 311 18.44 5.62 -6.35
C LYS A 311 18.62 5.10 -4.92
N PHE A 312 18.04 5.78 -3.93
CA PHE A 312 18.04 5.32 -2.54
C PHE A 312 17.40 3.93 -2.39
N ALA A 313 16.21 3.76 -2.97
CA ALA A 313 15.45 2.52 -2.91
C ALA A 313 16.22 1.35 -3.53
N ARG A 314 16.90 1.57 -4.65
CA ARG A 314 17.70 0.54 -5.33
C ARG A 314 18.86 0.08 -4.48
N THR A 315 19.61 1.02 -3.88
CA THR A 315 20.69 0.70 -2.94
C THR A 315 20.16 -0.11 -1.76
N LEU A 316 19.09 0.38 -1.11
CA LEU A 316 18.50 -0.28 0.04
C LEU A 316 17.91 -1.66 -0.31
N PHE A 317 17.31 -1.80 -1.50
CA PHE A 317 16.76 -3.07 -2.00
C PHE A 317 17.87 -4.12 -2.11
N PHE A 318 18.96 -3.81 -2.81
CA PHE A 318 20.06 -4.77 -2.98
C PHE A 318 20.79 -5.06 -1.67
N GLN A 319 20.97 -4.07 -0.79
CA GLN A 319 21.49 -4.30 0.56
C GLN A 319 20.61 -5.30 1.33
N ARG A 320 19.28 -5.12 1.32
CA ARG A 320 18.33 -6.04 1.95
C ARG A 320 18.37 -7.41 1.30
N THR A 321 18.40 -7.47 -0.04
CA THR A 321 18.48 -8.73 -0.78
C THR A 321 19.71 -9.53 -0.38
N CYS A 322 20.90 -8.93 -0.36
CA CYS A 322 22.11 -9.64 0.04
C CYS A 322 22.04 -10.12 1.48
N GLN A 323 21.63 -9.25 2.41
CA GLN A 323 21.55 -9.58 3.84
C GLN A 323 20.54 -10.70 4.11
N ILE A 324 19.37 -10.64 3.48
CA ILE A 324 18.26 -11.55 3.75
C ILE A 324 18.41 -12.86 2.98
N LEU A 325 18.86 -12.81 1.72
CA LEU A 325 19.06 -14.00 0.88
C LEU A 325 20.45 -14.63 1.05
N LYS A 326 21.35 -14.01 1.82
CA LYS A 326 22.74 -14.46 2.05
C LYS A 326 23.52 -14.69 0.75
N ILE A 327 23.37 -13.78 -0.21
CA ILE A 327 24.12 -13.78 -1.47
C ILE A 327 25.20 -12.72 -1.45
N ALA A 328 26.29 -12.92 -2.20
CA ALA A 328 27.35 -11.93 -2.34
C ALA A 328 26.84 -10.65 -3.02
N CYS A 329 27.21 -9.50 -2.45
CA CYS A 329 27.36 -8.23 -3.16
C CYS A 329 28.81 -7.76 -3.01
#